data_AF-A0AA51CCB3-F1
#
_entry.id   AF-A0AA51CCB3-F1
#
_cell.length_a   1.000
_cell.length_b   1.000
_cell.length_c   1.000
_cell.angle_alpha   90.00
_cell.angle_beta   90.00
_cell.angle_gamma   90.00
#
_symmetry.space_group_name_H-M   'P 1'
#
loop_
_entity.id
_entity.type
_entity.pdbx_description
1 polymer ?
#
loop_
_entity_poly.entity_id
_entity_poly.type
_entity_poly.pdbx_seq_one_letter_code
_entity_poly.pdbx_strand_id
1 'polypeptide(L)' 'MNKSNIVTAELIVIFISLYCFFRPTVLTAFGYGLSVDGVVIVRTLCLLFALYNFVRLIYFLNSDDKKGSIK' A
#
# COMPACT_ATOMS: atom_id res chain seq x y z
N MET A 1 -14.06 10.86 13.89
CA MET A 1 -13.25 10.82 12.66
C MET A 1 -14.09 10.13 11.60
N ASN A 2 -14.38 10.77 10.46
CA ASN A 2 -15.30 10.22 9.46
C ASN A 2 -14.70 8.95 8.84
N LYS A 3 -15.50 7.89 8.71
CA LYS A 3 -15.11 6.61 8.10
C LYS A 3 -14.52 6.78 6.69
N SER A 4 -15.07 7.74 5.93
CA SER A 4 -14.53 8.14 4.63
C SER A 4 -13.08 8.61 4.69
N ASN A 5 -12.68 9.31 5.76
CA ASN A 5 -11.30 9.80 5.92
C ASN A 5 -10.33 8.65 6.19
N ILE A 6 -10.76 7.60 6.90
CA ILE A 6 -9.93 6.42 7.17
C ILE A 6 -9.69 5.64 5.88
N VAL A 7 -10.75 5.40 5.10
CA VAL A 7 -10.65 4.73 3.80
C VAL A 7 -9.77 5.53 2.82
N THR A 8 -9.94 6.85 2.79
CA THR A 8 -9.15 7.74 1.93
C THR A 8 -7.66 7.72 2.31
N ALA A 9 -7.34 7.75 3.62
CA ALA A 9 -5.96 7.68 4.08
C ALA A 9 -5.29 6.35 3.71
N GLU A 10 -5.97 5.22 3.90
CA GLU A 10 -5.46 3.90 3.51
C GLU A 10 -5.26 3.80 1.98
N LEU A 11 -6.16 4.36 1.18
CA LEU A 11 -6.01 4.46 -0.28
C LEU A 11 -4.77 5.27 -0.69
N ILE A 12 -4.52 6.41 -0.04
CA ILE A 12 -3.33 7.23 -0.29
C ILE A 12 -2.06 6.43 0.02
N VAL A 13 -2.03 5.67 1.12
CA VAL A 13 -0.89 4.84 1.50
C VAL A 13 -0.62 3.74 0.46
N ILE A 14 -1.67 3.11 -0.08
CA ILE A 14 -1.55 2.11 -1.16
C ILE A 14 -0.98 2.77 -2.42
N PHE A 15 -1.48 3.95 -2.80
CA PHE A 15 -1.00 4.69 -3.97
C PHE A 15 0.47 5.09 -3.85
N ILE A 16 0.90 5.60 -2.69
CA ILE A 16 2.30 5.95 -2.44
C ILE A 16 3.19 4.70 -2.52
N SER A 17 2.75 3.58 -1.94
CA SER A 17 3.50 2.32 -1.97
C SER A 17 3.66 1.77 -3.39
N LEU A 18 2.59 1.83 -4.21
CA LEU A 18 2.65 1.48 -5.63
C LEU A 18 3.54 2.45 -6.42
N TYR A 19 3.50 3.75 -6.11
CA TYR A 19 4.36 4.74 -6.75
C TYR A 19 5.84 4.43 -6.50
N CYS A 20 6.21 4.10 -5.26
CA CYS A 20 7.56 3.63 -4.91
C CYS A 20 7.96 2.34 -5.64
N PHE A 21 7.00 1.46 -5.91
CA PHE A 21 7.24 0.26 -6.72
C PHE A 21 7.49 0.58 -8.20
N PHE A 22 6.69 1.45 -8.82
CA PHE A 22 6.81 1.75 -10.25
C PHE A 22 7.92 2.75 -10.59
N ARG A 23 8.31 3.61 -9.65
CA ARG A 23 9.45 4.53 -9.80
C ARG A 23 10.67 4.08 -8.99
N PRO A 24 11.50 3.16 -9.53
CA PRO A 24 12.75 2.75 -8.86
C PRO A 24 13.72 3.91 -8.67
N THR A 25 13.62 4.96 -9.50
CA THR A 25 14.43 6.18 -9.41
C THR A 25 14.31 6.91 -8.08
N VAL A 26 13.19 6.73 -7.36
CA VAL A 26 12.98 7.33 -6.04
C VAL A 26 13.76 6.57 -4.96
N LEU A 27 14.05 5.29 -5.20
CA LEU A 27 14.76 4.41 -4.27
C LEU A 27 16.25 4.30 -4.60
N THR A 28 16.65 4.53 -5.85
CA THR A 28 18.06 4.57 -6.25
C THR A 28 18.67 5.91 -5.89
N ALA A 29 19.47 5.97 -4.82
CA ALA A 29 20.34 7.11 -4.57
C ALA A 29 21.49 7.10 -5.60
N PHE A 30 21.40 7.97 -6.62
CA PHE A 30 22.52 8.36 -7.49
C PHE A 30 23.31 7.22 -8.19
N GLY A 31 22.67 6.09 -8.50
CA GLY A 31 23.22 5.12 -9.46
C GLY A 31 24.30 4.16 -8.92
N TYR A 32 24.41 3.95 -7.60
CA TYR A 32 25.33 2.94 -7.07
C TYR A 32 24.92 1.52 -7.51
N GLY A 33 25.81 0.80 -8.20
CA GLY A 33 25.53 -0.56 -8.71
C GLY A 33 25.13 -1.59 -7.64
N LEU A 34 25.61 -1.45 -6.40
CA LEU A 34 25.17 -2.26 -5.25
C LEU A 34 23.73 -1.97 -4.80
N SER A 35 23.18 -0.80 -5.15
CA SER A 35 21.79 -0.46 -4.83
C SER A 35 20.79 -1.16 -5.74
N VAL A 36 21.22 -1.81 -6.84
CA VAL A 36 20.32 -2.50 -7.76
C VAL A 36 19.62 -3.69 -7.08
N ASP A 37 20.34 -4.54 -6.35
CA ASP A 37 19.74 -5.66 -5.61
C ASP A 37 18.88 -5.19 -4.43
N GLY A 38 19.35 -4.18 -3.69
CA GLY A 38 18.58 -3.58 -2.60
C GLY A 38 17.27 -2.95 -3.09
N VAL A 39 17.28 -2.31 -4.26
CA VAL A 39 16.09 -1.70 -4.87
C VAL A 39 15.07 -2.76 -5.28
N VAL A 40 15.49 -3.91 -5.81
CA VAL A 40 14.55 -5.01 -6.12
C VAL A 40 13.87 -5.51 -4.85
N ILE A 41 14.62 -5.72 -3.76
CA ILE A 41 14.07 -6.17 -2.47
C ILE A 41 13.08 -5.14 -1.91
N VAL A 42 13.47 -3.85 -1.86
CA VAL A 42 12.61 -2.78 -1.32
C VAL A 42 11.34 -2.63 -2.16
N ARG A 43 11.43 -2.72 -3.49
CA ARG A 43 10.23 -2.71 -4.35
C ARG A 43 9.31 -3.88 -4.04
N THR A 44 9.87 -5.08 -3.88
CA THR A 44 9.07 -6.27 -3.55
C THR A 44 8.37 -6.12 -2.20
N LEU A 45 9.04 -5.52 -1.21
CA LEU A 45 8.44 -5.19 0.09
C LEU A 45 7.35 -4.11 -0.03
N CYS A 46 7.55 -3.07 -0.84
CA CYS A 46 6.52 -2.05 -1.11
C CYS A 46 5.27 -2.68 -1.76
N LEU A 47 5.45 -3.64 -2.67
CA LEU A 47 4.35 -4.36 -3.30
C LEU A 47 3.59 -5.24 -2.29
N LEU A 48 4.31 -6.02 -1.48
CA LEU A 48 3.72 -6.82 -0.40
C LEU A 48 2.94 -5.96 0.60
N PHE A 49 3.51 -4.80 0.97
CA PHE A 49 2.85 -3.86 1.86
C PHE A 49 1.60 -3.24 1.23
N ALA A 50 1.65 -2.86 -0.06
CA ALA A 50 0.49 -2.36 -0.78
C ALA A 50 -0.63 -3.42 -0.85
N LEU A 51 -0.26 -4.68 -1.15
CA LEU A 51 -1.20 -5.79 -1.21
C LEU A 51 -1.84 -6.08 0.15
N TYR A 52 -1.04 -6.05 1.23
CA TYR A 52 -1.55 -6.23 2.59
C TYR A 52 -2.57 -5.15 2.97
N ASN A 53 -2.25 -3.87 2.73
CA ASN A 53 -3.19 -2.77 3.01
C ASN A 53 -4.45 -2.88 2.14
N PHE A 54 -4.32 -3.31 0.89
CA PHE A 54 -5.46 -3.53 0.01
C PHE A 54 -6.40 -4.64 0.52
N VAL A 55 -5.86 -5.80 0.91
CA VAL A 55 -6.65 -6.90 1.48
C VAL A 55 -7.28 -6.48 2.81
N ARG A 56 -6.54 -5.77 3.66
CA ARG A 56 -7.05 -5.23 4.94
C ARG A 56 -8.19 -4.25 4.72
N LEU A 57 -8.10 -3.39 3.70
CA LEU A 57 -9.16 -2.45 3.33
C LEU A 57 -10.42 -3.18 2.84
N ILE A 58 -10.26 -4.20 1.99
CA ILE A 58 -11.38 -5.05 1.53
C ILE A 58 -12.05 -5.76 2.71
N TYR A 59 -11.26 -6.33 3.62
CA TYR A 59 -11.79 -6.99 4.81
C TYR A 59 -12.56 -6.02 5.70
N PHE A 60 -12.03 -4.80 5.89
CA PHE A 60 -12.70 -3.74 6.65
C PHE A 60 -14.04 -3.36 6.01
N LEU A 61 -14.08 -3.18 4.69
CA LEU A 61 -15.32 -2.88 3.95
C LEU A 61 -16.36 -4.02 4.06
N ASN A 62 -15.92 -5.27 3.93
CA ASN A 62 -16.81 -6.45 3.97
C ASN A 62 -17.33 -6.75 5.39
N SER A 63 -16.50 -6.52 6.42
CA SER A 63 -16.93 -6.66 7.82
C SER A 63 -17.95 -5.60 8.22
N ASP A 64 -17.89 -4.42 7.60
CA ASP A 64 -18.88 -3.36 7.82
C ASP A 64 -20.24 -3.66 7.18
N ASP A 65 -20.26 -4.33 6.02
CA ASP A 65 -21.50 -4.78 5.37
C ASP A 65 -22.31 -5.72 6.28
N LYS A 66 -21.62 -6.69 6.93
CA LYS A 66 -22.26 -7.63 7.87
C LYS A 66 -22.84 -6.96 9.12
N LYS A 67 -22.34 -5.79 9.52
CA LYS A 67 -22.83 -5.08 10.70
C LYS A 67 -24.14 -4.32 10.46
N GLY A 68 -24.49 -4.08 9.19
CA GLY A 68 -25.77 -3.47 8.78
C GLY A 68 -26.94 -4.47 8.63
N SER A 69 -26.66 -5.78 8.66
CA SER A 69 -27.63 -6.85 8.42
C SER A 69 -28.14 -7.52 9.71
N ILE A 70 -28.03 -6.85 10.86
CA ILE A 70 -28.77 -7.21 12.07
C ILE A 70 -29.77 -6.09 12.34
N LYS A 71 -30.91 -6.17 11.66
CA LYS A 71 -32.13 -5.44 12.00
C LYS A 71 -33.25 -6.43 12.14
#